data_AF-A0A536CVM1-F1
#
_entry.id   AF-A0A536CVM1-F1
#
_cell.length_a   1.000
_cell.length_b   1.000
_cell.length_c   1.000
_cell.angle_alpha   90.00
_cell.angle_beta   90.00
_cell.angle_gamma   90.00
#
_symmetry.space_group_name_H-M   'P 1'
#
loop_
_entity.id
_entity.type
_entity.pdbx_description
1 polymer ?
#
loop_
_entity_poly.entity_id
_entity_poly.type
_entity_poly.pdbx_seq_one_letter_code
_entity_poly.pdbx_strand_id
1 'polypeptide(L)'
;MLLLPHLQAAGAAAQAAPVAPQAVPIIGEIQFLTLNNSADVWSGGTMVVGGQNVILPRNLLMDYPANRLTLQQTFAQAPAACVANGESGLAKFDKCNLSGHGTFAMIQANRISAGVIAGDVFLQKGLDIIQGNVTYINYAEGYFRLDGNPNDATTGVMVRMNDPTSRHTVQRGAGCAGTANNRSPDPRFTEDPEPTRSI
;
A
#
# COMPACT_ATOMS: atom_id res chain seq x y z
N MET A 1 -6.78 -74.93 29.53
CA MET A 1 -7.33 -73.86 28.68
C MET A 1 -7.52 -72.64 29.58
N LEU A 2 -6.53 -71.75 29.61
CA LEU A 2 -6.50 -70.55 30.47
C LEU A 2 -7.07 -69.38 29.65
N LEU A 3 -8.16 -68.75 30.09
CA LEU A 3 -8.71 -67.54 29.50
C LEU A 3 -8.03 -66.31 30.12
N LEU A 4 -7.29 -65.53 29.33
CA LEU A 4 -6.80 -64.20 29.71
C LEU A 4 -7.88 -63.15 29.36
N PRO A 5 -8.19 -62.19 30.26
CA PRO A 5 -9.00 -61.04 29.89
C PRO A 5 -8.13 -59.97 29.24
N HIS A 6 -8.52 -59.52 28.04
CA HIS A 6 -7.93 -58.36 27.37
C HIS A 6 -8.48 -57.07 27.98
N LEU A 7 -7.63 -56.33 28.69
CA LEU A 7 -7.93 -54.97 29.15
C LEU A 7 -7.77 -54.02 27.95
N GLN A 8 -8.87 -53.52 27.38
CA GLN A 8 -8.84 -52.42 26.41
C GLN A 8 -8.77 -51.09 27.16
N ALA A 9 -7.62 -50.42 27.11
CA ALA A 9 -7.50 -49.04 27.52
C ALA A 9 -8.06 -48.14 26.42
N ALA A 10 -9.17 -47.45 26.69
CA ALA A 10 -9.67 -46.38 25.83
C ALA A 10 -8.70 -45.20 25.91
N GLY A 11 -7.93 -44.97 24.84
CA GLY A 11 -7.14 -43.76 24.69
C GLY A 11 -8.05 -42.57 24.43
N ALA A 12 -8.18 -41.67 25.40
CA ALA A 12 -8.81 -40.37 25.19
C ALA A 12 -7.95 -39.58 24.19
N ALA A 13 -8.50 -39.29 23.00
CA ALA A 13 -7.87 -38.38 22.06
C ALA A 13 -7.81 -36.98 22.70
N ALA A 14 -6.61 -36.47 22.96
CA ALA A 14 -6.42 -35.10 23.41
C ALA A 14 -6.90 -34.14 22.31
N GLN A 15 -7.97 -33.39 22.56
CA GLN A 15 -8.31 -32.26 21.70
C GLN A 15 -7.18 -31.24 21.75
N ALA A 16 -6.59 -30.92 20.60
CA ALA A 16 -5.63 -29.84 20.47
C ALA A 16 -6.29 -28.54 20.96
N ALA A 17 -5.61 -27.83 21.88
CA ALA A 17 -6.08 -26.54 22.34
C ALA A 17 -6.25 -25.58 21.15
N PRO A 18 -7.30 -24.74 21.12
CA PRO A 18 -7.47 -23.76 20.06
C PRO A 18 -6.24 -22.85 20.00
N VAL A 19 -5.72 -22.61 18.79
CA VAL A 19 -4.58 -21.72 18.57
C VAL A 19 -4.98 -20.34 19.10
N ALA A 20 -4.35 -19.92 20.20
CA ALA A 20 -4.56 -18.59 20.74
C ALA A 20 -4.12 -17.55 19.69
N PRO A 21 -4.89 -16.47 19.47
CA PRO A 21 -4.46 -15.40 18.58
C PRO A 21 -3.07 -14.88 18.99
N GLN A 22 -2.15 -14.85 18.03
CA GLN A 22 -0.79 -14.34 18.22
C GLN A 22 -0.60 -13.10 17.36
N ALA A 23 -0.15 -12.00 17.98
CA ALA A 23 0.21 -10.78 17.26
C ALA A 23 1.41 -11.04 16.34
N VAL A 24 1.34 -10.56 15.11
CA VAL A 24 2.36 -10.69 14.08
C VAL A 24 2.52 -9.33 13.38
N PRO A 25 3.62 -8.60 13.61
CA PRO A 25 3.96 -7.46 12.78
C PRO A 25 4.44 -7.96 11.41
N ILE A 26 3.92 -7.37 10.33
CA ILE A 26 4.33 -7.66 8.95
C ILE A 26 4.74 -6.35 8.30
N ILE A 27 5.94 -6.34 7.73
CA ILE A 27 6.53 -5.13 7.13
C ILE A 27 7.14 -5.52 5.78
N GLY A 28 6.88 -4.73 4.74
CA GLY A 28 7.51 -4.90 3.43
C GLY A 28 6.75 -4.27 2.28
N GLU A 29 7.26 -4.46 1.06
CA GLU A 29 6.55 -4.08 -0.16
C GLU A 29 5.30 -4.95 -0.37
N ILE A 30 4.20 -4.31 -0.78
CA ILE A 30 3.00 -4.99 -1.24
C ILE A 30 3.31 -5.69 -2.56
N GLN A 31 3.16 -7.01 -2.57
CA GLN A 31 3.35 -7.85 -3.76
C GLN A 31 2.04 -7.94 -4.54
N PHE A 32 0.95 -8.25 -3.85
CA PHE A 32 -0.40 -8.32 -4.41
C PHE A 32 -1.38 -7.62 -3.48
N LEU A 33 -2.42 -6.99 -4.04
CA LEU A 33 -3.52 -6.41 -3.31
C LEU A 33 -4.80 -6.64 -4.11
N THR A 34 -5.83 -7.19 -3.47
CA THR A 34 -7.12 -7.47 -4.10
C THR A 34 -8.25 -6.83 -3.31
N LEU A 35 -9.32 -6.49 -4.01
CA LEU A 35 -10.57 -5.99 -3.45
C LEU A 35 -11.69 -6.98 -3.77
N ASN A 36 -12.43 -7.42 -2.75
CA ASN A 36 -13.47 -8.44 -2.96
C ASN A 36 -14.68 -7.93 -3.73
N ASN A 37 -15.12 -6.68 -3.47
CA ASN A 37 -16.25 -6.06 -4.14
C ASN A 37 -16.03 -4.56 -4.33
N SER A 38 -15.91 -4.11 -5.58
CA SER A 38 -15.69 -2.71 -5.93
C SER A 38 -16.91 -1.81 -5.73
N ALA A 39 -18.12 -2.39 -5.72
CA ALA A 39 -19.37 -1.66 -5.48
C ALA A 39 -19.61 -1.37 -3.99
N ASP A 40 -18.77 -1.88 -3.10
CA ASP A 40 -18.97 -1.81 -1.67
C ASP A 40 -17.81 -1.08 -0.98
N VAL A 41 -18.08 0.16 -0.56
CA VAL A 41 -17.10 1.06 0.07
C VAL A 41 -16.41 0.43 1.28
N TRP A 42 -17.08 -0.50 1.97
CA TRP A 42 -16.54 -1.16 3.16
C TRP A 42 -15.91 -2.52 2.88
N SER A 43 -15.83 -2.94 1.61
CA SER A 43 -15.32 -4.25 1.22
C SER A 43 -13.93 -4.53 1.81
N GLY A 44 -13.73 -5.77 2.23
CA GLY A 44 -12.42 -6.31 2.53
C GLY A 44 -11.71 -6.82 1.27
N GLY A 45 -10.61 -7.55 1.50
CA GLY A 45 -9.77 -8.08 0.43
C GLY A 45 -8.59 -8.87 0.98
N THR A 46 -7.57 -9.05 0.15
CA THR A 46 -6.34 -9.76 0.52
C THR A 46 -5.12 -8.94 0.11
N MET A 47 -4.11 -8.93 0.96
CA MET A 47 -2.81 -8.32 0.69
C MET A 47 -1.72 -9.37 0.84
N VAL A 48 -0.70 -9.32 -0.02
CA VAL A 48 0.51 -10.14 0.13
C VAL A 48 1.68 -9.22 0.41
N VAL A 49 2.30 -9.39 1.57
CA VAL A 49 3.47 -8.59 2.01
C VAL A 49 4.55 -9.53 2.53
N GLY A 50 5.77 -9.42 2.01
CA GLY A 50 6.87 -10.30 2.40
C GLY A 50 6.56 -11.80 2.21
N GLY A 51 5.72 -12.15 1.21
CA GLY A 51 5.26 -13.52 0.96
C GLY A 51 4.15 -14.03 1.89
N GLN A 52 3.66 -13.22 2.83
CA GLN A 52 2.57 -13.58 3.73
C GLN A 52 1.23 -13.13 3.15
N ASN A 53 0.26 -14.04 3.04
CA ASN A 53 -1.12 -13.71 2.73
C ASN A 53 -1.82 -13.13 3.97
N VAL A 54 -2.28 -11.89 3.87
CA VAL A 54 -2.97 -11.15 4.93
C VAL A 54 -4.40 -10.88 4.50
N ILE A 55 -5.35 -11.29 5.33
CA ILE A 55 -6.76 -10.98 5.18
C ILE A 55 -6.98 -9.54 5.63
N LEU A 56 -7.57 -8.72 4.76
CA LEU A 56 -8.06 -7.39 5.08
C LEU A 56 -9.55 -7.49 5.39
N PRO A 57 -9.99 -7.31 6.64
CA PRO A 57 -11.39 -7.41 7.00
C PRO A 57 -12.24 -6.35 6.31
N ARG A 58 -13.52 -6.65 6.15
CA ARG A 58 -14.54 -5.63 5.88
C ARG A 58 -14.48 -4.54 6.96
N ASN A 59 -14.73 -3.29 6.59
CA ASN A 59 -14.71 -2.10 7.46
C ASN A 59 -13.33 -1.72 8.02
N LEU A 60 -12.24 -2.39 7.60
CA LEU A 60 -10.89 -1.95 7.93
C LEU A 60 -10.63 -0.60 7.26
N LEU A 61 -10.17 0.36 8.08
CA LEU A 61 -9.58 1.59 7.60
C LEU A 61 -8.06 1.44 7.62
N MET A 62 -7.41 1.92 6.57
CA MET A 62 -5.96 1.91 6.43
C MET A 62 -5.43 3.32 6.53
N ASP A 63 -4.35 3.49 7.27
CA ASP A 63 -3.67 4.75 7.43
C ASP A 63 -2.66 5.00 6.31
N TYR A 64 -2.61 6.26 5.92
CA TYR A 64 -1.64 6.86 5.02
C TYR A 64 -1.03 8.07 5.74
N PRO A 65 0.10 8.64 5.29
CA PRO A 65 0.76 9.75 5.97
C PRO A 65 -0.17 10.92 6.35
N ALA A 66 -1.16 11.24 5.52
CA ALA A 66 -2.13 12.30 5.77
C ALA A 66 -3.57 11.92 5.35
N ASN A 67 -3.87 10.63 5.26
CA ASN A 67 -5.19 10.17 4.83
C ASN A 67 -5.56 8.87 5.54
N ARG A 68 -6.86 8.58 5.65
CA ARG A 68 -7.37 7.31 6.16
C ARG A 68 -8.48 6.83 5.24
N LEU A 69 -8.25 5.69 4.59
CA LEU A 69 -9.10 5.21 3.51
C LEU A 69 -9.58 3.78 3.78
N THR A 70 -10.77 3.45 3.27
CA THR A 70 -11.15 2.04 3.14
C THR A 70 -10.32 1.39 2.02
N LEU A 71 -10.32 0.05 2.00
CA LEU A 71 -9.70 -0.68 0.89
C LEU A 71 -10.37 -0.35 -0.45
N GLN A 72 -11.69 -0.20 -0.49
CA GLN A 72 -12.37 0.17 -1.74
C GLN A 72 -11.94 1.56 -2.23
N GLN A 73 -11.86 2.55 -1.33
CA GLN A 73 -11.42 3.90 -1.69
C GLN A 73 -9.97 3.92 -2.20
N THR A 74 -9.12 3.04 -1.67
CA THR A 74 -7.75 2.86 -2.14
C THR A 74 -7.68 2.48 -3.62
N PHE A 75 -8.59 1.63 -4.09
CA PHE A 75 -8.71 1.26 -5.51
C PHE A 75 -9.41 2.36 -6.32
N ALA A 76 -10.46 2.96 -5.77
CA ALA A 76 -11.23 4.00 -6.47
C ALA A 76 -10.41 5.28 -6.74
N GLN A 77 -9.45 5.58 -5.85
CA GLN A 77 -8.56 6.74 -5.94
C GLN A 77 -7.21 6.41 -6.61
N ALA A 78 -7.05 5.20 -7.16
CA ALA A 78 -5.85 4.83 -7.89
C ALA A 78 -5.68 5.68 -9.16
N PRO A 79 -4.46 5.75 -9.73
CA PRO A 79 -4.25 6.37 -11.05
C PRO A 79 -5.20 5.79 -12.10
N ALA A 80 -5.65 6.61 -13.05
CA ALA A 80 -6.68 6.23 -14.02
C ALA A 80 -6.36 4.93 -14.79
N ALA A 81 -5.08 4.69 -15.12
CA ALA A 81 -4.63 3.45 -15.75
C ALA A 81 -4.83 2.21 -14.86
N CYS A 82 -4.68 2.36 -13.54
CA CYS A 82 -4.91 1.30 -12.56
C CYS A 82 -6.41 1.04 -12.35
N VAL A 83 -7.20 2.11 -12.24
CA VAL A 83 -8.66 2.00 -12.15
C VAL A 83 -9.23 1.24 -13.35
N ALA A 84 -8.74 1.52 -14.56
CA ALA A 84 -9.15 0.82 -15.78
C ALA A 84 -8.86 -0.70 -15.75
N ASN A 85 -7.84 -1.12 -15.00
CA ASN A 85 -7.49 -2.53 -14.81
C ASN A 85 -8.15 -3.17 -13.56
N GLY A 86 -8.85 -2.39 -12.74
CA GLY A 86 -9.31 -2.84 -11.42
C GLY A 86 -8.16 -3.07 -10.42
N GLU A 87 -7.03 -2.37 -10.62
CA GLU A 87 -5.82 -2.49 -9.83
C GLU A 87 -5.64 -1.29 -8.89
N SER A 88 -4.89 -1.48 -7.81
CA SER A 88 -4.59 -0.40 -6.87
C SER A 88 -3.48 0.53 -7.37
N GLY A 89 -2.57 0.05 -8.20
CA GLY A 89 -1.30 0.70 -8.51
C GLY A 89 -0.32 0.75 -7.32
N LEU A 90 -0.67 0.16 -6.18
CA LEU A 90 0.18 0.09 -4.99
C LEU A 90 0.95 -1.22 -4.91
N ALA A 91 0.45 -2.29 -5.55
CA ALA A 91 1.11 -3.58 -5.52
C ALA A 91 2.20 -3.65 -6.59
N LYS A 92 3.30 -4.33 -6.27
CA LYS A 92 4.43 -4.54 -7.17
C LYS A 92 4.02 -5.21 -8.49
N PHE A 93 3.04 -6.12 -8.43
CA PHE A 93 2.58 -6.89 -9.59
C PHE A 93 1.31 -6.34 -10.24
N ASP A 94 0.83 -5.15 -9.85
CA ASP A 94 -0.21 -4.45 -10.62
C ASP A 94 0.36 -4.09 -12.00
N LYS A 95 -0.34 -4.44 -13.08
CA LYS A 95 0.12 -4.18 -14.46
C LYS A 95 0.30 -2.70 -14.75
N CYS A 96 -0.53 -1.85 -14.13
CA CYS A 96 -0.41 -0.41 -14.24
C CYS A 96 0.82 0.16 -13.50
N ASN A 97 1.43 -0.58 -12.57
CA ASN A 97 2.57 -0.13 -11.79
C ASN A 97 3.88 -0.42 -12.52
N LEU A 98 4.39 0.58 -13.22
CA LEU A 98 5.61 0.46 -14.01
C LEU A 98 6.91 0.66 -13.20
N SER A 99 6.82 1.00 -11.91
CA SER A 99 8.01 1.23 -11.08
C SER A 99 8.77 -0.05 -10.75
N GLY A 100 8.10 -1.21 -10.76
CA GLY A 100 8.66 -2.47 -10.28
C GLY A 100 8.76 -2.59 -8.76
N HIS A 101 8.27 -1.60 -8.02
CA HIS A 101 8.27 -1.52 -6.56
C HIS A 101 6.85 -1.47 -6.02
N GLY A 102 6.61 -2.19 -4.92
CA GLY A 102 5.38 -2.08 -4.16
C GLY A 102 5.41 -0.90 -3.20
N THR A 103 4.23 -0.35 -2.88
CA THR A 103 4.05 0.50 -1.72
C THR A 103 4.47 -0.26 -0.47
N PHE A 104 5.05 0.43 0.50
CA PHE A 104 5.54 -0.20 1.72
C PHE A 104 4.41 -0.26 2.75
N ALA A 105 4.10 -1.46 3.22
CA ALA A 105 3.06 -1.71 4.21
C ALA A 105 3.68 -2.04 5.56
N MET A 106 3.09 -1.49 6.62
CA MET A 106 3.32 -1.89 8.01
C MET A 106 1.97 -2.36 8.57
N ILE A 107 1.90 -3.62 8.98
CA ILE A 107 0.65 -4.28 9.34
C ILE A 107 0.79 -4.83 10.75
N GLN A 108 -0.15 -4.49 11.63
CA GLN A 108 -0.37 -5.22 12.87
C GLN A 108 -1.46 -6.26 12.63
N ALA A 109 -1.10 -7.53 12.69
CA ALA A 109 -2.00 -8.63 12.39
C ALA A 109 -2.08 -9.64 13.53
N ASN A 110 -3.12 -10.47 13.51
CA ASN A 110 -3.22 -11.65 14.34
C ASN A 110 -3.21 -12.92 13.48
N ARG A 111 -2.53 -13.95 13.96
CA ARG A 111 -2.72 -15.32 13.43
C ARG A 111 -3.99 -15.91 14.02
N ILE A 112 -4.87 -16.39 13.16
CA ILE A 112 -6.09 -17.13 13.46
C ILE A 112 -6.08 -18.46 12.71
N SER A 113 -7.03 -19.35 13.00
CA SER A 113 -7.14 -20.65 12.32
C SER A 113 -7.32 -20.53 10.80
N ALA A 114 -7.94 -19.45 10.33
CA ALA A 114 -8.18 -19.17 8.92
C ALA A 114 -7.00 -18.48 8.20
N GLY A 115 -5.93 -18.10 8.92
CA GLY A 115 -4.78 -17.40 8.35
C GLY A 115 -4.33 -16.19 9.17
N VAL A 116 -3.73 -15.20 8.51
CA VAL A 116 -3.32 -13.94 9.13
C VAL A 116 -4.37 -12.87 8.82
N ILE A 117 -4.86 -12.17 9.84
CA ILE A 117 -5.87 -11.13 9.70
C ILE A 117 -5.33 -9.79 10.21
N ALA A 118 -5.44 -8.74 9.39
CA ALA A 118 -5.00 -7.40 9.76
C ALA A 118 -5.96 -6.77 10.78
N GLY A 119 -5.40 -6.17 11.83
CA GLY A 119 -6.11 -5.27 12.74
C GLY A 119 -5.81 -3.79 12.46
N ASP A 120 -4.61 -3.51 11.96
CA ASP A 120 -4.17 -2.17 11.54
C ASP A 120 -3.22 -2.28 10.34
N VAL A 121 -3.28 -1.28 9.46
CA VAL A 121 -2.47 -1.20 8.23
C VAL A 121 -2.09 0.25 8.00
N PHE A 122 -0.79 0.52 7.96
CA PHE A 122 -0.23 1.78 7.51
C PHE A 122 0.49 1.60 6.18
N LEU A 123 0.16 2.42 5.19
CA LEU A 123 0.75 2.40 3.85
C LEU A 123 1.51 3.70 3.59
N GLN A 124 2.78 3.57 3.21
CA GLN A 124 3.58 4.68 2.72
C GLN A 124 4.10 4.39 1.31
N LYS A 125 4.22 5.44 0.51
CA LYS A 125 4.83 5.36 -0.81
C LYS A 125 6.22 4.70 -0.67
N GLY A 126 6.59 3.86 -1.64
CA GLY A 126 7.79 3.02 -1.57
C GLY A 126 9.01 3.73 -0.98
N LEU A 127 9.80 2.99 -0.19
CA LEU A 127 11.03 3.50 0.43
C LEU A 127 12.13 3.63 -0.62
N ASP A 128 12.00 4.62 -1.49
CA ASP A 128 13.05 5.02 -2.42
C ASP A 128 13.87 6.15 -1.78
N ILE A 129 14.96 5.79 -1.13
CA ILE A 129 15.94 6.77 -0.65
C ILE A 129 16.89 7.06 -1.81
N ILE A 130 16.72 8.21 -2.43
CA ILE A 130 17.61 8.73 -3.47
C ILE A 130 18.40 9.88 -2.87
N GLN A 131 19.73 9.78 -2.92
CA GLN A 131 20.67 10.82 -2.50
C GLN A 131 21.46 11.28 -3.72
N GLY A 132 21.68 12.59 -3.85
CA GLY A 132 22.41 13.15 -4.97
C GLY A 132 22.44 14.68 -4.92
N ASN A 133 23.26 15.27 -5.79
CA ASN A 133 23.33 16.72 -5.94
C ASN A 133 22.21 17.20 -6.86
N VAL A 134 21.52 18.28 -6.48
CA VAL A 134 20.57 18.96 -7.37
C VAL A 134 21.35 19.62 -8.50
N THR A 135 21.17 19.12 -9.73
CA THR A 135 21.90 19.60 -10.91
C THR A 135 21.06 20.47 -11.83
N TYR A 136 19.74 20.43 -11.70
CA TYR A 136 18.80 21.25 -12.46
C TYR A 136 17.46 21.39 -11.72
N ILE A 137 16.84 22.57 -11.78
CA ILE A 137 15.50 22.84 -11.25
C ILE A 137 14.66 23.49 -12.36
N ASN A 138 13.50 22.92 -12.65
CA ASN A 138 12.52 23.53 -13.54
C ASN A 138 11.39 24.14 -12.72
N TYR A 139 11.41 25.47 -12.56
CA TYR A 139 10.38 26.20 -11.82
C TYR A 139 9.05 26.32 -12.58
N ALA A 140 9.06 26.21 -13.91
CA ALA A 140 7.84 26.29 -14.72
C ALA A 140 7.03 24.99 -14.67
N GLU A 141 7.70 23.85 -14.52
CA GLU A 141 7.09 22.51 -14.53
C GLU A 141 7.15 21.79 -13.16
N GLY A 142 7.82 22.39 -12.16
CA GLY A 142 7.81 21.97 -10.75
C GLY A 142 8.57 20.67 -10.43
N TYR A 143 9.68 20.40 -11.13
CA TYR A 143 10.54 19.25 -10.87
C TYR A 143 12.00 19.64 -10.74
N PHE A 144 12.82 18.75 -10.17
CA PHE A 144 14.27 18.89 -10.15
C PHE A 144 14.95 17.60 -10.60
N ARG A 145 16.25 17.70 -10.92
CA ARG A 145 17.10 16.57 -11.32
C ARG A 145 18.21 16.36 -10.30
N LEU A 146 18.50 15.10 -10.01
CA LEU A 146 19.62 14.66 -9.19
C LEU A 146 20.70 14.01 -10.07
N ASP A 147 21.97 14.34 -9.81
CA ASP A 147 23.16 13.75 -10.41
C ASP A 147 23.15 13.69 -11.95
N GLY A 148 22.62 14.74 -12.60
CA GLY A 148 22.74 14.97 -14.05
C GLY A 148 23.92 15.86 -14.42
N ASN A 149 24.04 16.21 -15.70
CA ASN A 149 24.90 17.30 -16.13
C ASN A 149 24.35 18.62 -15.55
N PRO A 150 25.20 19.53 -15.03
CA PRO A 150 24.75 20.81 -14.50
C PRO A 150 23.92 21.60 -15.52
N ASN A 151 22.75 22.08 -15.10
CA ASN A 151 21.79 22.84 -15.89
C ASN A 151 21.16 22.12 -17.09
N ASP A 152 21.30 20.79 -17.20
CA ASP A 152 20.69 20.00 -18.27
C ASP A 152 19.40 19.31 -17.78
N ALA A 153 18.28 19.65 -18.41
CA ALA A 153 16.96 19.13 -18.07
C ALA A 153 16.74 17.66 -18.47
N THR A 154 17.65 17.06 -19.24
CA THR A 154 17.47 15.74 -19.86
C THR A 154 18.27 14.63 -19.19
N THR A 155 19.19 14.97 -18.30
CA THR A 155 20.08 14.02 -17.61
C THR A 155 19.78 13.92 -16.12
N GLY A 156 20.26 12.85 -15.49
CA GLY A 156 20.00 12.57 -14.06
C GLY A 156 18.58 12.08 -13.77
N VAL A 157 18.33 11.76 -12.51
CA VAL A 157 17.03 11.28 -12.03
C VAL A 157 16.07 12.45 -11.86
N MET A 158 14.88 12.37 -12.48
CA MET A 158 13.82 13.36 -12.27
C MET A 158 13.07 13.08 -10.98
N VAL A 159 12.97 14.10 -10.13
CA VAL A 159 12.19 14.06 -8.90
C VAL A 159 11.03 15.05 -9.03
N ARG A 160 9.82 14.53 -8.81
CA ARG A 160 8.58 15.30 -8.72
C ARG A 160 7.91 15.00 -7.39
N MET A 161 7.48 16.04 -6.70
CA MET A 161 6.68 15.89 -5.49
C MET A 161 5.26 15.46 -5.85
N ASN A 162 4.68 14.58 -5.04
CA ASN A 162 3.25 14.29 -5.09
C ASN A 162 2.52 15.46 -4.41
N ASP A 163 1.78 16.26 -5.18
CA ASP A 163 1.07 17.44 -4.67
C ASP A 163 -0.34 17.49 -5.28
N PRO A 164 -1.26 16.65 -4.78
CA PRO A 164 -2.60 16.49 -5.35
C PRO A 164 -3.45 17.78 -5.36
N THR A 165 -3.17 18.74 -4.47
CA THR A 165 -3.87 20.04 -4.46
C THR A 165 -3.14 21.14 -5.22
N SER A 166 -1.95 20.86 -5.77
CA SER A 166 -1.13 21.85 -6.51
C SER A 166 -0.83 23.09 -5.68
N ARG A 167 -0.67 22.92 -4.36
CA ARG A 167 -0.40 24.03 -3.44
C ARG A 167 1.09 24.36 -3.34
N HIS A 168 1.95 23.36 -3.51
CA HIS A 168 3.36 23.44 -3.18
C HIS A 168 4.28 23.44 -4.42
N THR A 169 3.79 22.91 -5.53
CA THR A 169 4.56 22.71 -6.76
C THR A 169 3.68 22.83 -8.00
N VAL A 170 4.27 23.27 -9.10
CA VAL A 170 3.59 23.22 -10.40
C VAL A 170 3.56 21.77 -10.89
N GLN A 171 2.39 21.26 -11.25
CA GLN A 171 2.21 19.84 -11.59
C GLN A 171 1.91 19.63 -13.08
N ARG A 172 2.81 20.13 -13.95
CA ARG A 172 2.68 20.08 -15.42
C ARG A 172 3.99 19.66 -16.08
N GLY A 173 3.93 19.24 -17.34
CA GLY A 173 5.12 19.05 -18.18
C GLY A 173 5.71 17.64 -18.20
N ALA A 174 7.04 17.53 -18.25
CA ALA A 174 7.72 16.24 -18.45
C ALA A 174 7.53 15.25 -17.29
N GLY A 175 7.22 13.97 -17.57
CA GLY A 175 6.95 12.97 -16.52
C GLY A 175 5.52 12.98 -15.98
N CYS A 176 4.64 13.77 -16.59
CA CYS A 176 3.23 13.86 -16.27
C CYS A 176 2.36 13.26 -17.39
N ALA A 177 1.43 12.37 -17.05
CA ALA A 177 0.49 11.81 -18.03
C ALA A 177 -0.79 12.68 -18.15
N GLY A 178 -1.27 12.91 -19.38
CA GLY A 178 -2.57 13.55 -19.66
C GLY A 178 -2.56 15.08 -19.83
N THR A 179 -3.74 15.69 -19.99
CA THR A 179 -3.94 17.12 -20.29
C THR A 179 -4.34 17.97 -19.09
N ALA A 180 -4.57 17.37 -17.92
CA ALA A 180 -5.08 18.03 -16.72
C ALA A 180 -4.13 19.11 -16.14
N ASN A 181 -4.66 19.99 -15.29
CA ASN A 181 -3.89 21.08 -14.66
C ASN A 181 -2.94 20.59 -13.55
N ASN A 182 -3.27 19.47 -12.89
CA ASN A 182 -2.43 18.73 -11.96
C ASN A 182 -2.25 17.30 -12.47
N ARG A 183 -1.02 16.92 -12.78
CA ARG A 183 -0.71 15.69 -13.51
C ARG A 183 0.18 14.70 -12.76
N SER A 184 0.38 14.88 -11.46
CA SER A 184 0.95 13.87 -10.56
C SER A 184 0.04 13.42 -9.41
N PRO A 185 -1.30 13.59 -9.43
CA PRO A 185 -2.07 13.37 -8.23
C PRO A 185 -2.18 11.88 -7.92
N ASP A 186 -1.45 11.40 -6.93
CA ASP A 186 -1.92 10.29 -6.12
C ASP A 186 -2.57 10.86 -4.84
N PRO A 187 -3.89 11.08 -4.83
CA PRO A 187 -4.60 11.73 -3.72
C PRO A 187 -4.60 10.90 -2.43
N ARG A 188 -4.15 9.64 -2.49
CA ARG A 188 -4.02 8.78 -1.32
C ARG A 188 -2.82 9.20 -0.46
N PHE A 189 -1.79 9.78 -1.08
CA PHE A 189 -0.57 10.29 -0.42
C PHE A 189 -0.55 11.83 -0.43
N THR A 190 -1.60 12.43 0.09
CA THR A 190 -1.80 13.89 0.08
C THR A 190 -1.05 14.59 1.21
N GLU A 191 -1.06 15.91 1.21
CA GLU A 191 -0.70 16.76 2.33
C GLU A 191 -1.72 16.72 3.47
N ASP A 192 -1.28 17.06 4.69
CA ASP A 192 -2.14 17.25 5.86
C ASP A 192 -3.14 18.38 5.59
N PRO A 193 -4.46 18.20 5.88
CA PRO A 193 -5.40 19.30 5.85
C PRO A 193 -4.89 20.46 6.71
N GLU A 194 -4.79 21.65 6.12
CA GLU A 194 -4.37 22.84 6.85
C GLU A 194 -5.29 23.03 8.07
N PRO A 195 -4.73 23.23 9.29
CA PRO A 195 -5.57 23.64 10.40
C PRO A 195 -6.21 24.96 9.99
N THR A 196 -7.55 25.02 9.98
CA THR A 196 -8.27 26.27 9.79
C THR A 196 -7.66 27.27 10.77
N ARG A 197 -7.06 28.35 10.27
CA ARG A 197 -6.67 29.47 11.12
C ARG A 197 -7.93 29.87 11.88
N SER A 198 -8.00 29.51 13.16
CA SER A 198 -8.94 30.13 14.08
C SER A 198 -8.52 31.59 14.18
N ILE A 199 -9.13 32.42 13.33
CA ILE A 199 -9.18 33.87 13.50
C ILE A 199 -10.16 34.20 14.62
#